data_AF-A0A4Q4SK17-F1
#
_entry.id   AF-A0A4Q4SK17-F1
#
_cell.length_a   1.000
_cell.length_b   1.000
_cell.length_c   1.000
_cell.angle_alpha   90.00
_cell.angle_beta   90.00
_cell.angle_gamma   90.00
#
_symmetry.space_group_name_H-M   'P 1'
#
loop_
_entity.id
_entity.type
_entity.pdbx_description
1 polymer ?
#
loop_
_entity_poly.entity_id
_entity_poly.type
_entity_poly.pdbx_seq_one_letter_code
_entity_poly.pdbx_strand_id
1 'polypeptide(L)'
;MICMVSRLVCRKILFKKFDFGDYCTMGAMVCAATRGGVIHVVLTWGTNNMPEKLRAITDFTPVEIYRRTVGSKLAITNRPIYNTYLWLQKSAILFFYLHHIHPSEQWKRYISWSYGIIFAATWVAAQIVGFTECDPFHLYWQVVPAPGSCVQAQVQLFVLGILNIITDFMILALPLPMLSSLRTPWRTKIRLYSLCTLGIFIIAITIIRLPINAMHAAVQANRTTWASTELLAAAIVVNAPVLYGAFNIWRQRSRRKSQRLAPRAGASSTIRTIGSGGKQPKRLSNVPKDDEELMLQPCRQTSITSCTSLQDPQSEDGATKKPDLGSYEEADRNRAQASN
;
A
#
# COMPACT_ATOMS: atom_id res chain seq x y z
N MET A 1 -13.86 0.30 -9.83
CA MET A 1 -14.66 -0.32 -8.75
C MET A 1 -14.40 -1.81 -8.57
N ILE A 2 -14.45 -2.62 -9.63
CA ILE A 2 -14.32 -4.09 -9.55
C ILE A 2 -13.10 -4.53 -8.71
N CYS A 3 -11.89 -4.02 -8.98
CA CYS A 3 -10.69 -4.39 -8.22
C CYS A 3 -10.80 -4.12 -6.71
N MET A 4 -11.39 -2.98 -6.33
CA MET A 4 -11.56 -2.57 -4.93
C MET A 4 -12.63 -3.41 -4.23
N VAL A 5 -13.75 -3.68 -4.90
CA VAL A 5 -14.80 -4.58 -4.39
C VAL A 5 -14.24 -5.99 -4.19
N SER A 6 -13.54 -6.53 -5.18
CA SER A 6 -12.90 -7.84 -5.09
C SER A 6 -11.93 -7.90 -3.91
N ARG A 7 -11.12 -6.86 -3.69
CA ARG A 7 -10.24 -6.77 -2.52
C ARG A 7 -11.03 -6.88 -1.22
N LEU A 8 -12.06 -6.07 -1.04
CA LEU A 8 -12.85 -6.02 0.21
C LEU A 8 -13.57 -7.35 0.46
N VAL A 9 -14.14 -7.95 -0.57
CA VAL A 9 -14.80 -9.26 -0.49
C VAL A 9 -13.78 -10.35 -0.12
N CYS A 10 -12.64 -10.42 -0.80
CA CYS A 10 -11.57 -11.35 -0.46
C CYS A 10 -11.11 -11.18 0.99
N ARG A 11 -10.97 -9.93 1.45
CA ARG A 11 -10.58 -9.63 2.83
C ARG A 11 -11.59 -10.13 3.84
N LYS A 12 -12.87 -9.85 3.60
CA LYS A 12 -13.96 -10.26 4.48
C LYS A 12 -14.06 -11.78 4.60
N ILE A 13 -13.89 -12.51 3.49
CA ILE A 13 -13.95 -13.97 3.46
C ILE A 13 -12.72 -14.61 4.14
N LEU A 14 -11.52 -14.09 3.90
CA LEU A 14 -10.28 -14.72 4.38
C LEU A 14 -9.89 -14.32 5.81
N PHE A 15 -10.04 -13.04 6.16
CA PHE A 15 -9.48 -12.45 7.38
C PHE A 15 -10.54 -11.95 8.38
N LYS A 16 -11.82 -11.92 8.01
CA LYS A 16 -13.00 -11.55 8.83
C LYS A 16 -13.05 -10.11 9.38
N LYS A 17 -11.92 -9.43 9.55
CA LYS A 17 -11.80 -8.03 10.00
C LYS A 17 -11.23 -7.14 8.90
N PHE A 18 -11.68 -5.88 8.86
CA PHE A 18 -11.12 -4.85 7.99
C PHE A 18 -9.95 -4.14 8.68
N ASP A 19 -8.93 -3.79 7.89
CA ASP A 19 -7.83 -2.97 8.37
C ASP A 19 -8.00 -1.50 7.94
N PHE A 20 -7.06 -0.65 8.34
CA PHE A 20 -7.04 0.76 7.95
C PHE A 20 -6.97 0.95 6.43
N GLY A 21 -6.16 0.16 5.72
CA GLY A 21 -6.06 0.23 4.26
C GLY A 21 -7.37 -0.11 3.54
N ASP A 22 -8.21 -0.97 4.10
CA ASP A 22 -9.55 -1.27 3.59
C ASP A 22 -10.50 -0.10 3.77
N TYR A 23 -10.46 0.61 4.90
CA TYR A 23 -11.22 1.84 5.09
C TYR A 23 -10.79 2.93 4.12
N CYS A 24 -9.48 3.10 3.88
CA CYS A 24 -8.98 3.99 2.82
C CYS A 24 -9.50 3.58 1.44
N THR A 25 -9.54 2.28 1.14
CA THR A 25 -10.08 1.75 -0.12
C THR A 25 -11.58 2.04 -0.25
N MET A 26 -12.36 1.88 0.82
CA MET A 26 -13.79 2.23 0.84
C MET A 26 -14.01 3.73 0.60
N GLY A 27 -13.21 4.60 1.24
CA GLY A 27 -13.24 6.04 0.96
C GLY A 27 -12.89 6.36 -0.49
N ALA A 28 -11.89 5.69 -1.06
CA ALA A 28 -11.52 5.85 -2.46
C ALA A 28 -12.64 5.38 -3.41
N MET A 29 -13.41 4.35 -3.05
CA MET A 29 -14.61 3.96 -3.81
C MET A 29 -15.67 5.07 -3.79
N VAL A 30 -15.91 5.72 -2.65
CA VAL A 30 -16.84 6.86 -2.60
C VAL A 30 -16.36 7.98 -3.51
N CYS A 31 -15.07 8.37 -3.42
CA CYS A 31 -14.51 9.40 -4.29
C CYS A 31 -14.62 9.06 -5.77
N ALA A 32 -14.34 7.81 -6.16
CA ALA A 32 -14.45 7.38 -7.56
C ALA A 32 -15.90 7.37 -8.06
N ALA A 33 -16.88 7.01 -7.22
CA ALA A 33 -18.30 7.07 -7.57
C ALA A 33 -18.78 8.52 -7.76
N THR A 34 -18.46 9.40 -6.80
CA THR A 34 -18.81 10.82 -6.86
C THR A 34 -18.19 11.48 -8.09
N ARG A 35 -16.90 11.21 -8.36
CA ARG A 35 -16.23 11.69 -9.57
C ARG A 35 -16.90 11.21 -10.85
N GLY A 36 -17.33 9.94 -10.92
CA GLY A 36 -18.04 9.41 -12.07
C GLY A 36 -19.31 10.21 -12.39
N GLY A 37 -20.12 10.48 -11.37
CA GLY A 37 -21.34 11.29 -11.51
C GLY A 37 -21.04 12.73 -11.93
N VAL A 38 -20.06 13.37 -11.28
CA VAL A 38 -19.67 14.75 -11.58
C VAL A 38 -19.12 14.88 -13.00
N ILE A 39 -18.22 13.98 -13.43
CA ILE A 39 -17.61 14.02 -14.76
C ILE A 39 -18.63 13.79 -15.87
N HIS A 40 -19.62 12.92 -15.65
CA HIS A 40 -20.69 12.72 -16.62
C HIS A 40 -21.40 14.04 -16.95
N VAL A 41 -21.73 14.84 -15.94
CA VAL A 41 -22.34 16.16 -16.13
C VAL A 41 -21.36 17.14 -16.78
N VAL A 42 -20.10 17.17 -16.32
CA VAL A 42 -19.05 18.05 -16.88
C VAL A 42 -18.81 17.80 -18.37
N LEU A 43 -18.83 16.53 -18.81
CA LEU A 43 -18.62 16.17 -20.21
C LEU A 43 -19.87 16.40 -21.08
N THR A 44 -21.06 16.25 -20.51
CA THR A 44 -22.33 16.47 -21.25
C THR A 44 -22.69 17.95 -21.36
N TRP A 45 -22.44 18.76 -20.32
CA TRP A 45 -22.78 20.18 -20.29
C TRP A 45 -21.61 21.11 -20.65
N GLY A 46 -20.40 20.58 -20.67
CA GLY A 46 -19.19 21.34 -21.00
C GLY A 46 -18.74 22.29 -19.89
N THR A 47 -17.59 22.92 -20.10
CA THR A 47 -16.97 23.88 -19.18
C THR A 47 -16.66 25.20 -19.89
N ASN A 48 -16.24 26.20 -19.12
CA ASN A 48 -15.73 27.46 -19.64
C ASN A 48 -14.32 27.34 -20.26
N ASN A 49 -13.53 26.34 -19.85
CA ASN A 49 -12.28 25.98 -20.51
C ASN A 49 -12.58 25.31 -21.86
N MET A 50 -12.33 26.03 -22.95
CA MET A 50 -12.59 25.57 -24.32
C MET A 50 -11.51 26.11 -25.28
N PRO A 51 -11.21 25.40 -26.39
CA PRO A 51 -10.28 25.91 -27.41
C PRO A 51 -10.78 27.23 -28.01
N GLU A 52 -9.87 28.15 -28.27
CA GLU A 52 -10.18 29.49 -28.78
C GLU A 52 -10.97 29.46 -30.11
N LYS A 53 -10.58 28.57 -31.03
CA LYS A 53 -11.29 28.36 -32.30
C LYS A 53 -12.75 27.93 -32.10
N LEU A 54 -13.00 27.04 -31.13
CA LEU A 54 -14.35 26.58 -30.82
C LEU A 54 -15.16 27.71 -30.17
N ARG A 55 -14.52 28.54 -29.35
CA ARG A 55 -15.15 29.68 -28.68
C ARG A 55 -15.62 30.73 -29.68
N ALA A 56 -14.82 31.02 -30.70
CA ALA A 56 -15.14 32.01 -31.72
C ALA A 56 -16.39 31.65 -32.56
N ILE A 57 -16.68 30.37 -32.72
CA ILE A 57 -17.84 29.88 -33.51
C ILE A 57 -19.05 29.50 -32.64
N THR A 58 -18.91 29.47 -31.31
CA THR A 58 -19.98 29.05 -30.40
C THR A 58 -20.87 30.23 -30.07
N ASP A 59 -22.17 30.10 -30.36
CA ASP A 59 -23.15 31.08 -29.91
C ASP A 59 -23.52 30.87 -28.43
N PHE A 60 -23.33 31.92 -27.62
CA PHE A 60 -23.51 31.87 -26.18
C PHE A 60 -24.94 32.21 -25.79
N THR A 61 -25.87 31.29 -26.08
CA THR A 61 -27.25 31.40 -25.60
C THR A 61 -27.30 31.39 -24.05
N PRO A 62 -28.32 32.01 -23.41
CA PRO A 62 -28.44 32.00 -21.95
C PRO A 62 -28.43 30.60 -21.33
N VAL A 63 -29.00 29.62 -22.02
CA VAL A 63 -29.02 28.21 -21.59
C VAL A 63 -27.62 27.58 -21.66
N GLU A 64 -26.86 27.86 -22.71
CA GLU A 64 -25.50 27.35 -22.86
C GLU A 64 -24.55 27.96 -21.82
N ILE A 65 -24.69 29.26 -21.55
CA ILE A 65 -23.97 29.94 -20.46
C ILE A 65 -24.25 29.26 -19.14
N TYR A 66 -25.52 29.02 -18.80
CA TYR A 66 -25.92 28.36 -17.56
C TYR A 66 -25.30 26.95 -17.45
N ARG A 67 -25.42 26.12 -18.50
CA ARG A 67 -24.86 24.77 -18.54
C ARG A 67 -23.36 24.76 -18.30
N ARG A 68 -22.61 25.63 -18.99
CA ARG A 68 -21.16 25.74 -18.83
C ARG A 68 -20.74 26.32 -17.48
N THR A 69 -21.50 27.25 -16.91
CA THR A 69 -21.23 27.76 -15.55
C THR A 69 -21.38 26.63 -14.53
N VAL A 70 -22.46 25.83 -14.60
CA VAL A 70 -22.63 24.68 -13.70
C VAL A 70 -21.56 23.62 -13.92
N GLY A 71 -21.27 23.28 -15.19
CA GLY A 71 -20.20 22.34 -15.53
C GLY A 71 -18.82 22.80 -15.03
N SER A 72 -18.54 24.09 -15.06
CA SER A 72 -17.28 24.64 -14.54
C SER A 72 -17.20 24.57 -13.01
N LYS A 73 -18.29 24.87 -12.29
CA LYS A 73 -18.37 24.68 -10.82
C LYS A 73 -18.16 23.21 -10.42
N LEU A 74 -18.76 22.29 -11.18
CA LEU A 74 -18.57 20.85 -11.00
C LEU A 74 -17.14 20.41 -11.31
N ALA A 75 -16.50 20.99 -12.33
CA ALA A 75 -15.11 20.72 -12.67
C ALA A 75 -14.13 21.16 -11.57
N ILE A 76 -14.39 22.29 -10.89
CA ILE A 76 -13.61 22.72 -9.72
C ILE A 76 -13.84 21.74 -8.56
N THR A 77 -15.09 21.40 -8.27
CA THR A 77 -15.46 20.45 -7.19
C THR A 77 -14.84 19.07 -7.38
N ASN A 78 -14.61 18.67 -8.63
CA ASN A 78 -13.96 17.41 -8.98
C ASN A 78 -12.46 17.37 -8.63
N ARG A 79 -11.79 18.51 -8.51
CA ARG A 79 -10.35 18.61 -8.15
C ARG A 79 -10.05 17.98 -6.79
N PRO A 80 -10.70 18.39 -5.68
CA PRO A 80 -10.47 17.78 -4.38
C PRO A 80 -10.83 16.30 -4.35
N ILE A 81 -11.92 15.89 -5.02
CA ILE A 81 -12.36 14.48 -5.06
C ILE A 81 -11.29 13.58 -5.68
N TYR A 82 -10.68 14.03 -6.77
CA TYR A 82 -9.60 13.30 -7.45
C TYR A 82 -8.32 13.26 -6.61
N ASN A 83 -7.92 14.38 -6.01
CA ASN A 83 -6.76 14.41 -5.13
C ASN A 83 -6.98 13.47 -3.93
N THR A 84 -8.13 13.54 -3.26
CA THR A 84 -8.45 12.67 -2.13
C THR A 84 -8.41 11.20 -2.51
N TYR A 85 -8.90 10.82 -3.70
CA TYR A 85 -8.77 9.46 -4.19
C TYR A 85 -7.31 8.98 -4.22
N LEU A 86 -6.42 9.76 -4.86
CA LEU A 86 -5.02 9.36 -5.03
C LEU A 86 -4.30 9.23 -3.69
N TRP A 87 -4.53 10.15 -2.75
CA TRP A 87 -3.91 10.11 -1.43
C TRP A 87 -4.45 8.97 -0.55
N LEU A 88 -5.74 8.62 -0.69
CA LEU A 88 -6.31 7.43 -0.04
C LEU A 88 -5.69 6.13 -0.58
N GLN A 89 -5.47 6.03 -1.91
CA GLN A 89 -4.79 4.88 -2.51
C GLN A 89 -3.33 4.77 -2.00
N LYS A 90 -2.59 5.88 -1.95
CA LYS A 90 -1.23 5.94 -1.38
C LYS A 90 -1.19 5.50 0.08
N SER A 91 -2.16 5.95 0.88
CA SER A 91 -2.29 5.55 2.29
C SER A 91 -2.59 4.06 2.44
N ALA A 92 -3.45 3.51 1.57
CA ALA A 92 -3.81 2.09 1.59
C ALA A 92 -2.62 1.17 1.27
N ILE A 93 -1.79 1.51 0.26
CA ILE A 93 -0.59 0.72 -0.06
C ILE A 93 0.52 0.89 0.97
N LEU A 94 0.70 2.09 1.53
CA LEU A 94 1.64 2.32 2.62
C LEU A 94 1.29 1.44 3.83
N PHE A 95 0.03 1.41 4.24
CA PHE A 95 -0.41 0.57 5.35
C PHE A 95 -0.20 -0.92 5.07
N PHE A 96 -0.45 -1.37 3.84
CA PHE A 96 -0.13 -2.72 3.40
C PHE A 96 1.37 -3.03 3.57
N TYR A 97 2.26 -2.14 3.13
CA TYR A 97 3.69 -2.31 3.31
C TYR A 97 4.08 -2.37 4.79
N LEU A 98 3.63 -1.43 5.62
CA LEU A 98 3.95 -1.41 7.05
C LEU A 98 3.53 -2.70 7.77
N HIS A 99 2.39 -3.29 7.41
CA HIS A 99 1.90 -4.50 8.06
C HIS A 99 2.67 -5.77 7.64
N HIS A 100 3.12 -5.85 6.38
CA HIS A 100 3.67 -7.09 5.82
C HIS A 100 5.20 -7.14 5.72
N ILE A 101 5.88 -6.00 5.78
CA ILE A 101 7.32 -5.90 5.49
C ILE A 101 8.14 -6.03 6.78
N HIS A 102 7.80 -5.30 7.84
CA HIS A 102 8.67 -5.20 9.02
C HIS A 102 7.99 -5.69 10.31
N PRO A 103 8.66 -6.43 11.19
CA PRO A 103 8.08 -6.88 12.46
C PRO A 103 8.13 -5.82 13.58
N SER A 104 9.08 -4.85 13.55
CA SER A 104 9.20 -3.85 14.62
C SER A 104 8.06 -2.81 14.60
N GLU A 105 7.31 -2.74 15.70
CA GLU A 105 6.21 -1.80 15.91
C GLU A 105 6.68 -0.34 16.03
N GLN A 106 7.88 -0.10 16.58
CA GLN A 106 8.44 1.25 16.68
C GLN A 106 8.70 1.82 15.28
N TRP A 107 9.34 1.04 14.41
CA TRP A 107 9.61 1.43 13.03
C TRP A 107 8.32 1.73 12.26
N LYS A 108 7.30 0.87 12.39
CA LYS A 108 5.98 1.10 11.77
C LYS A 108 5.37 2.43 12.20
N ARG A 109 5.44 2.74 13.50
CA ARG A 109 4.91 3.98 14.04
C ARG A 109 5.65 5.21 13.49
N TYR A 110 6.98 5.21 13.49
CA TYR A 110 7.76 6.33 12.96
C TYR A 110 7.49 6.58 11.48
N ILE A 111 7.49 5.52 10.65
CA ILE A 111 7.21 5.65 9.22
C ILE A 111 5.76 6.06 8.97
N SER A 112 4.79 5.49 9.69
CA SER A 112 3.38 5.85 9.53
C SER A 112 3.14 7.33 9.84
N TRP A 113 3.76 7.87 10.89
CA TRP A 113 3.63 9.28 11.25
C TRP A 113 4.33 10.19 10.24
N SER A 114 5.57 9.88 9.85
CA SER A 114 6.31 10.70 8.91
C SER A 114 5.65 10.76 7.53
N TYR A 115 5.26 9.62 6.97
CA TYR A 115 4.54 9.57 5.69
C TYR A 115 3.14 10.17 5.80
N GLY A 116 2.44 9.96 6.93
CA GLY A 116 1.14 10.56 7.18
C GLY A 116 1.18 12.09 7.12
N ILE A 117 2.18 12.71 7.76
CA ILE A 117 2.40 14.15 7.73
C ILE A 117 2.72 14.63 6.31
N ILE A 118 3.61 13.92 5.59
CA ILE A 118 3.98 14.29 4.22
C ILE A 118 2.78 14.18 3.27
N PHE A 119 1.98 13.11 3.38
CA PHE A 119 0.77 12.95 2.58
C PHE A 119 -0.26 14.03 2.89
N ALA A 120 -0.47 14.36 4.17
CA ALA A 120 -1.36 15.45 4.55
C ALA A 120 -0.86 16.80 3.98
N ALA A 121 0.43 17.11 4.15
CA ALA A 121 1.02 18.37 3.68
C ALA A 121 0.93 18.51 2.15
N THR A 122 1.29 17.45 1.42
CA THR A 122 1.21 17.44 -0.06
C THR A 122 -0.23 17.48 -0.56
N TRP A 123 -1.17 16.87 0.15
CA TRP A 123 -2.60 16.96 -0.18
C TRP A 123 -3.11 18.39 0.01
N VAL A 124 -2.80 19.02 1.14
CA VAL A 124 -3.17 20.42 1.42
C VAL A 124 -2.57 21.35 0.38
N ALA A 125 -1.28 21.20 0.05
CA ALA A 125 -0.62 21.99 -0.99
C ALA A 125 -1.33 21.84 -2.35
N ALA A 126 -1.72 20.61 -2.72
CA ALA A 126 -2.46 20.37 -3.95
C ALA A 126 -3.87 21.01 -3.96
N GLN A 127 -4.52 21.10 -2.80
CA GLN A 127 -5.80 21.84 -2.69
C GLN A 127 -5.58 23.34 -2.84
N ILE A 128 -4.62 23.92 -2.12
CA ILE A 128 -4.35 25.36 -2.15
C ILE A 128 -4.10 25.81 -3.59
N VAL A 129 -3.13 25.20 -4.26
CA VAL A 129 -2.81 25.53 -5.66
C VAL A 129 -4.02 25.35 -6.57
N GLY A 130 -4.86 24.35 -6.28
CA GLY A 130 -6.03 24.10 -7.10
C GLY A 130 -7.16 25.12 -6.98
N PHE A 131 -7.23 25.87 -5.88
CA PHE A 131 -8.22 26.92 -5.65
C PHE A 131 -7.67 28.34 -5.85
N THR A 132 -6.35 28.54 -5.85
CA THR A 132 -5.71 29.87 -5.92
C THR A 132 -5.19 30.22 -7.32
N GLU A 133 -5.43 29.40 -8.34
CA GLU A 133 -4.84 29.61 -9.67
C GLU A 133 -5.53 30.72 -10.47
N CYS A 134 -6.83 30.93 -10.26
CA CYS A 134 -7.55 32.07 -10.82
C CYS A 134 -7.83 33.11 -9.73
N ASP A 135 -7.36 34.33 -9.96
CA ASP A 135 -7.67 35.52 -9.16
C ASP A 135 -8.22 36.61 -10.10
N PRO A 136 -9.48 37.06 -9.96
CA PRO A 136 -10.46 36.69 -8.93
C PRO A 136 -11.09 35.30 -9.10
N PHE A 137 -11.51 34.69 -7.99
CA PHE A 137 -12.03 33.30 -7.94
C PHE A 137 -13.23 33.02 -8.86
N HIS A 138 -14.05 34.03 -9.17
CA HIS A 138 -15.20 33.85 -10.05
C HIS A 138 -14.84 33.50 -11.51
N LEU A 139 -13.59 33.75 -11.93
CA LEU A 139 -13.09 33.40 -13.26
C LEU A 139 -13.18 31.89 -13.53
N TYR A 140 -13.15 31.05 -12.49
CA TYR A 140 -13.26 29.62 -12.67
C TYR A 140 -14.59 29.16 -13.28
N TRP A 141 -15.67 29.93 -13.16
CA TRP A 141 -16.98 29.58 -13.76
C TRP A 141 -17.56 30.67 -14.66
N GLN A 142 -16.78 31.73 -14.91
CA GLN A 142 -17.13 32.76 -15.87
C GLN A 142 -17.09 32.19 -17.29
N VAL A 143 -18.16 32.41 -18.05
CA VAL A 143 -18.28 31.96 -19.45
C VAL A 143 -18.13 33.13 -20.41
N VAL A 144 -18.80 34.25 -20.12
CA VAL A 144 -18.71 35.52 -20.85
C VAL A 144 -18.56 36.65 -19.82
N PRO A 145 -17.58 37.57 -19.97
CA PRO A 145 -16.51 37.61 -20.98
C PRO A 145 -15.53 36.42 -20.84
N ALA A 146 -14.63 36.25 -21.81
CA ALA A 146 -13.71 35.11 -21.82
C ALA A 146 -12.87 35.04 -20.54
N PRO A 147 -12.87 33.91 -19.81
CA PRO A 147 -11.95 33.76 -18.70
C PRO A 147 -10.55 33.55 -19.28
N GLY A 148 -9.54 34.23 -18.72
CA GLY A 148 -8.15 34.13 -19.19
C GLY A 148 -7.57 32.71 -19.07
N SER A 149 -6.27 32.56 -19.33
CA SER A 149 -5.59 31.26 -19.35
C SER A 149 -5.62 30.48 -18.01
N CYS A 150 -5.95 31.13 -16.88
CA CYS A 150 -6.00 30.47 -15.57
C CYS A 150 -6.96 29.26 -15.52
N VAL A 151 -8.03 29.25 -16.33
CA VAL A 151 -9.00 28.12 -16.38
C VAL A 151 -8.39 26.84 -16.96
N GLN A 152 -7.28 26.98 -17.69
CA GLN A 152 -6.50 25.85 -18.19
C GLN A 152 -5.76 25.14 -17.06
N ALA A 153 -5.68 25.68 -15.84
CA ALA A 153 -5.21 24.96 -14.67
C ALA A 153 -3.81 24.31 -14.80
N GLN A 154 -2.91 24.97 -15.52
CA GLN A 154 -1.62 24.39 -15.91
C GLN A 154 -0.66 24.34 -14.73
N VAL A 155 -0.69 25.34 -13.86
CA VAL A 155 0.12 25.38 -12.63
C VAL A 155 -0.33 24.27 -11.70
N GLN A 156 -1.65 24.10 -11.48
CA GLN A 156 -2.14 22.97 -10.71
C GLN A 156 -1.67 21.64 -11.31
N LEU A 157 -1.78 21.47 -12.62
CA LEU A 157 -1.42 20.21 -13.29
C LEU A 157 0.05 19.83 -13.03
N PHE A 158 0.98 20.79 -13.12
CA PHE A 158 2.39 20.53 -12.84
C PHE A 158 2.66 20.27 -11.36
N VAL A 159 2.14 21.12 -10.45
CA VAL A 159 2.36 20.94 -9.01
C VAL A 159 1.83 19.59 -8.55
N LEU A 160 0.59 19.25 -8.92
CA LEU A 160 -0.03 17.98 -8.61
C LEU A 160 0.77 16.80 -9.19
N GLY A 161 1.21 16.91 -10.44
CA GLY A 161 2.03 15.91 -11.10
C GLY A 161 3.34 15.65 -10.35
N ILE A 162 4.06 16.71 -9.97
CA ILE A 162 5.33 16.64 -9.23
C ILE A 162 5.12 16.03 -7.85
N LEU A 163 4.13 16.52 -7.09
CA LEU A 163 3.82 15.99 -5.75
C LEU A 163 3.43 14.50 -5.81
N ASN A 164 2.68 14.11 -6.84
CA ASN A 164 2.27 12.73 -7.04
C ASN A 164 3.49 11.82 -7.35
N ILE A 165 4.39 12.27 -8.23
CA ILE A 165 5.63 11.55 -8.57
C ILE A 165 6.52 11.40 -7.34
N ILE A 166 6.77 12.48 -6.58
CA ILE A 166 7.61 12.45 -5.38
C ILE A 166 7.05 11.45 -4.36
N THR A 167 5.74 11.52 -4.08
CA THR A 167 5.11 10.62 -3.11
C THR A 167 5.09 9.16 -3.57
N ASP A 168 5.00 8.89 -4.88
CA ASP A 168 5.14 7.53 -5.41
C ASP A 168 6.57 7.01 -5.25
N PHE A 169 7.58 7.83 -5.57
CA PHE A 169 8.98 7.46 -5.35
C PHE A 169 9.27 7.14 -3.87
N MET A 170 8.73 7.91 -2.94
CA MET A 170 8.87 7.62 -1.51
C MET A 170 8.30 6.24 -1.15
N ILE A 171 7.08 5.92 -1.61
CA ILE A 171 6.45 4.61 -1.36
C ILE A 171 7.28 3.46 -1.96
N LEU A 172 7.84 3.66 -3.16
CA LEU A 172 8.68 2.66 -3.82
C LEU A 172 10.05 2.51 -3.15
N ALA A 173 10.58 3.57 -2.55
CA ALA A 173 11.83 3.50 -1.80
C ALA A 173 11.69 2.70 -0.50
N LEU A 174 10.50 2.67 0.10
CA LEU A 174 10.26 1.98 1.39
C LEU A 174 10.75 0.52 1.44
N PRO A 175 10.44 -0.37 0.47
CA PRO A 175 10.94 -1.75 0.49
C PRO A 175 12.44 -1.92 0.15
N LEU A 176 13.11 -0.92 -0.46
CA LEU A 176 14.48 -1.08 -0.97
C LEU A 176 15.53 -1.30 0.14
N PRO A 177 15.57 -0.50 1.23
CA PRO A 177 16.50 -0.74 2.33
C PRO A 177 16.29 -2.10 3.01
N MET A 178 15.06 -2.62 3.02
CA MET A 178 14.80 -3.92 3.61
C MET A 178 15.34 -5.07 2.75
N LEU A 179 15.35 -4.91 1.43
CA LEU A 179 15.88 -5.92 0.49
C LEU A 179 17.38 -6.14 0.65
N SER A 180 18.14 -5.11 1.05
CA SER A 180 19.59 -5.21 1.25
C SER A 180 19.97 -5.77 2.63
N SER A 181 19.17 -5.50 3.67
CA SER A 181 19.53 -5.81 5.05
C SER A 181 19.10 -7.21 5.52
N LEU A 182 18.04 -7.80 4.96
CA LEU A 182 17.42 -9.00 5.52
C LEU A 182 17.69 -10.25 4.65
N ARG A 183 18.12 -11.37 5.27
CA ARG A 183 18.22 -12.73 4.68
C ARG A 183 16.84 -13.28 4.29
N THR A 184 16.13 -12.57 3.43
CA THR A 184 14.80 -12.91 2.94
C THR A 184 14.93 -14.01 1.87
N PRO A 185 14.04 -15.03 1.90
CA PRO A 185 14.04 -16.06 0.88
C PRO A 185 13.79 -15.44 -0.50
N TRP A 186 14.46 -15.96 -1.52
CA TRP A 186 14.44 -15.44 -2.90
C TRP A 186 13.03 -15.22 -3.46
N ARG A 187 12.06 -16.06 -3.05
CA ARG A 187 10.65 -15.93 -3.47
C ARG A 187 9.99 -14.62 -3.00
N THR A 188 10.33 -14.14 -1.81
CA THR A 188 9.84 -12.86 -1.29
C THR A 188 10.49 -11.69 -2.00
N LYS A 189 11.79 -11.81 -2.33
CA LYS A 189 12.51 -10.80 -3.13
C LYS A 189 11.87 -10.61 -4.50
N ILE A 190 11.55 -11.69 -5.21
CA ILE A 190 10.91 -11.61 -6.55
C ILE A 190 9.57 -10.87 -6.49
N ARG A 191 8.74 -11.10 -5.46
CA ARG A 191 7.47 -10.39 -5.29
C ARG A 191 7.65 -8.89 -5.02
N LEU A 192 8.68 -8.50 -4.28
CA LEU A 192 8.99 -7.10 -4.02
C LEU A 192 9.54 -6.41 -5.26
N TYR A 193 10.42 -7.08 -6.02
CA TYR A 193 10.91 -6.57 -7.30
C TYR A 193 9.77 -6.38 -8.31
N SER A 194 8.84 -7.33 -8.43
CA SER A 194 7.73 -7.19 -9.38
C SER A 194 6.81 -5.99 -9.05
N LEU A 195 6.53 -5.74 -7.77
CA LEU A 195 5.77 -4.56 -7.34
C LEU A 195 6.55 -3.25 -7.56
N CYS A 196 7.86 -3.26 -7.31
CA CYS A 196 8.72 -2.10 -7.54
C CYS A 196 8.79 -1.74 -9.03
N THR A 197 9.03 -2.71 -9.91
CA THR A 197 9.08 -2.50 -11.36
C THR A 197 7.75 -1.98 -11.90
N LEU A 198 6.62 -2.52 -11.42
CA LEU A 198 5.29 -2.03 -11.81
C LEU A 198 5.06 -0.58 -11.38
N GLY A 199 5.54 -0.20 -10.18
CA GLY A 199 5.49 1.18 -9.71
C GLY A 199 6.34 2.13 -10.55
N ILE A 200 7.59 1.76 -10.84
CA ILE A 200 8.50 2.55 -11.70
C ILE A 200 7.88 2.74 -13.09
N PHE A 201 7.28 1.69 -13.65
CA PHE A 201 6.60 1.77 -14.94
C PHE A 201 5.44 2.79 -14.95
N ILE A 202 4.65 2.85 -13.88
CA ILE A 202 3.55 3.83 -13.77
C ILE A 202 4.08 5.25 -13.61
N ILE A 203 5.17 5.44 -12.88
CA ILE A 203 5.82 6.75 -12.76
C ILE A 203 6.31 7.20 -14.14
N ALA A 204 6.96 6.33 -14.92
CA ALA A 204 7.43 6.66 -16.26
C ALA A 204 6.28 7.09 -17.19
N ILE A 205 5.15 6.35 -17.18
CA ILE A 205 3.94 6.74 -17.93
C ILE A 205 3.44 8.12 -17.48
N THR A 206 3.48 8.40 -16.17
CA THR A 206 3.04 9.67 -15.61
C THR A 206 3.91 10.83 -16.07
N ILE A 207 5.23 10.64 -16.14
CA ILE A 207 6.17 11.65 -16.64
C ILE A 207 5.92 11.93 -18.12
N ILE A 208 5.74 10.89 -18.94
CA ILE A 208 5.55 11.04 -20.40
C ILE A 208 4.24 11.78 -20.73
N ARG A 209 3.15 11.49 -20.00
CA ARG A 209 1.84 12.10 -20.29
C ARG A 209 1.69 13.54 -19.79
N LEU A 210 2.44 13.97 -18.77
CA LEU A 210 2.33 15.32 -18.21
C LEU A 210 2.51 16.42 -19.26
N PRO A 211 3.56 16.42 -20.11
CA PRO A 211 3.71 17.43 -21.16
C PRO A 211 2.61 17.31 -22.22
N ILE A 212 2.19 16.09 -22.58
CA ILE A 212 1.10 15.86 -23.55
C ILE A 212 -0.21 16.49 -23.04
N ASN A 213 -0.50 16.35 -21.75
CA ASN A 213 -1.68 16.94 -21.13
C ASN A 213 -1.60 18.47 -21.04
N ALA A 214 -0.40 19.02 -20.88
CA ALA A 214 -0.18 20.46 -20.94
C ALA A 214 -0.45 20.99 -22.35
N MET A 215 -0.03 20.29 -23.42
CA MET A 215 -0.30 20.70 -24.80
C MET A 215 -1.79 20.69 -25.17
N HIS A 216 -2.56 19.76 -24.58
CA HIS A 216 -4.00 19.64 -24.80
C HIS A 216 -4.84 20.15 -23.62
N ALA A 217 -4.37 21.19 -22.92
CA ALA A 217 -4.99 21.70 -21.70
C ALA A 217 -6.43 22.24 -21.89
N ALA A 218 -6.77 22.71 -23.10
CA ALA A 218 -8.09 23.23 -23.44
C ALA A 218 -9.14 22.13 -23.72
N VAL A 219 -8.73 20.86 -23.86
CA VAL A 219 -9.63 19.75 -24.18
C VAL A 219 -10.01 19.00 -22.91
N GLN A 220 -11.19 19.32 -22.37
CA GLN A 220 -11.67 18.74 -21.11
C GLN A 220 -11.75 17.21 -21.15
N ALA A 221 -12.21 16.63 -22.27
CA ALA A 221 -12.29 15.18 -22.46
C ALA A 221 -10.92 14.50 -22.29
N ASN A 222 -9.87 15.05 -22.89
CA ASN A 222 -8.51 14.51 -22.77
C ASN A 222 -8.06 14.49 -21.30
N ARG A 223 -8.25 15.59 -20.58
CA ARG A 223 -7.90 15.70 -19.16
C ARG A 223 -8.62 14.67 -18.29
N THR A 224 -9.93 14.53 -18.49
CA THR A 224 -10.74 13.56 -17.72
C THR A 224 -10.36 12.12 -18.04
N THR A 225 -9.99 11.82 -19.29
CA THR A 225 -9.52 10.49 -19.71
C THR A 225 -8.22 10.13 -19.01
N TRP A 226 -7.21 10.99 -19.07
CA TRP A 226 -5.91 10.71 -18.44
C TRP A 226 -6.00 10.56 -16.93
N ALA A 227 -6.78 11.41 -16.27
CA ALA A 227 -7.03 11.28 -14.85
C ALA A 227 -7.82 9.99 -14.52
N SER A 228 -8.72 9.52 -15.39
CA SER A 228 -9.42 8.25 -15.19
C SER A 228 -8.49 7.04 -15.37
N THR A 229 -7.60 7.08 -16.36
CA THR A 229 -6.55 6.07 -16.57
C THR A 229 -5.64 5.97 -15.35
N GLU A 230 -5.27 7.09 -14.75
CA GLU A 230 -4.49 7.10 -13.51
C GLU A 230 -5.21 6.46 -12.33
N LEU A 231 -6.47 6.84 -12.11
CA LEU A 231 -7.31 6.28 -11.06
C LEU A 231 -7.41 4.76 -11.18
N LEU A 232 -7.56 4.27 -12.42
CA LEU A 232 -7.59 2.85 -12.73
C LEU A 232 -6.25 2.17 -12.46
N ALA A 233 -5.13 2.75 -12.94
CA ALA A 233 -3.80 2.21 -12.71
C ALA A 233 -3.47 2.13 -11.20
N ALA A 234 -3.75 3.20 -10.45
CA ALA A 234 -3.59 3.24 -9.01
C ALA A 234 -4.45 2.17 -8.32
N ALA A 235 -5.72 2.01 -8.71
CA ALA A 235 -6.57 0.94 -8.19
C ALA A 235 -5.95 -0.43 -8.45
N ILE A 236 -5.46 -0.71 -9.65
CA ILE A 236 -4.87 -2.01 -9.97
C ILE A 236 -3.66 -2.27 -9.07
N VAL A 237 -2.72 -1.32 -8.98
CA VAL A 237 -1.48 -1.50 -8.22
C VAL A 237 -1.69 -1.63 -6.72
N VAL A 238 -2.55 -0.79 -6.14
CA VAL A 238 -2.79 -0.83 -4.69
C VAL A 238 -3.56 -2.08 -4.29
N ASN A 239 -4.41 -2.62 -5.16
CA ASN A 239 -5.24 -3.80 -4.86
C ASN A 239 -4.55 -5.12 -5.25
N ALA A 240 -3.59 -5.11 -6.18
CA ALA A 240 -2.90 -6.31 -6.67
C ALA A 240 -2.21 -7.14 -5.57
N PRO A 241 -1.45 -6.58 -4.61
CA PRO A 241 -0.78 -7.37 -3.56
C PRO A 241 -1.76 -8.17 -2.70
N VAL A 242 -2.88 -7.57 -2.30
CA VAL A 242 -3.89 -8.21 -1.46
C VAL A 242 -4.67 -9.27 -2.25
N LEU A 243 -5.04 -8.98 -3.49
CA LEU A 243 -5.71 -9.94 -4.36
C LEU A 243 -4.82 -11.15 -4.67
N TYR A 244 -3.54 -10.93 -4.95
CA TYR A 244 -2.57 -12.00 -5.18
C TYR A 244 -2.37 -12.87 -3.94
N GLY A 245 -2.22 -12.26 -2.76
CA GLY A 245 -2.13 -12.98 -1.49
C GLY A 245 -3.39 -13.80 -1.20
N ALA A 246 -4.57 -13.21 -1.41
CA ALA A 246 -5.85 -13.89 -1.26
C ALA A 246 -6.01 -15.08 -2.20
N PHE A 247 -5.62 -14.91 -3.47
CA PHE A 247 -5.67 -15.96 -4.48
C PHE A 247 -4.79 -17.15 -4.12
N ASN A 248 -3.56 -16.91 -3.63
CA ASN A 248 -2.68 -18.00 -3.20
C ASN A 248 -3.24 -18.76 -1.99
N ILE A 249 -3.78 -18.07 -0.98
CA ILE A 249 -4.41 -18.71 0.19
C ILE A 249 -5.61 -19.56 -0.24
N TRP A 250 -6.46 -19.01 -1.11
CA TRP A 250 -7.61 -19.73 -1.65
C TRP A 250 -7.18 -20.98 -2.43
N ARG A 251 -6.16 -20.87 -3.29
CA ARG A 251 -5.58 -21.99 -4.05
C ARG A 251 -5.05 -23.08 -3.14
N GLN A 252 -4.35 -22.72 -2.07
CA GLN A 252 -3.85 -23.68 -1.07
C GLN A 252 -4.99 -24.37 -0.32
N ARG A 253 -6.03 -23.64 0.10
CA ARG A 253 -7.23 -24.21 0.76
C ARG A 253 -7.98 -25.18 -0.15
N SER A 254 -8.13 -24.83 -1.43
CA SER A 254 -8.77 -25.69 -2.44
C SER A 254 -7.98 -27.00 -2.64
N ARG A 255 -6.65 -26.93 -2.75
CA ARG A 255 -5.78 -28.11 -2.81
C ARG A 255 -5.91 -29.01 -1.58
N ARG A 256 -5.91 -28.43 -0.36
CA ARG A 256 -6.11 -29.19 0.89
C ARG A 256 -7.48 -29.86 0.94
N LYS A 257 -8.54 -29.20 0.45
CA LYS A 257 -9.88 -29.79 0.37
C LYS A 257 -9.92 -30.95 -0.62
N SER A 258 -9.29 -30.80 -1.79
CA SER A 258 -9.16 -31.86 -2.79
C SER A 258 -8.38 -33.07 -2.25
N GLN A 259 -7.28 -32.86 -1.52
CA GLN A 259 -6.54 -33.94 -0.85
C GLN A 259 -7.34 -34.66 0.23
N ARG A 260 -8.26 -33.98 0.92
CA ARG A 260 -9.17 -34.60 1.91
C ARG A 260 -10.33 -35.37 1.28
N LEU A 261 -10.78 -34.97 0.09
CA LEU A 261 -11.84 -35.65 -0.66
C LEU A 261 -11.33 -36.72 -1.62
N ALA A 262 -10.03 -36.77 -1.90
CA ALA A 262 -9.44 -37.86 -2.65
C ALA A 262 -9.71 -39.18 -1.91
N PRO A 263 -10.34 -40.18 -2.57
CA PRO A 263 -10.50 -41.49 -1.99
C PRO A 263 -9.13 -41.98 -1.55
N ARG A 264 -9.05 -42.59 -0.37
CA ARG A 264 -7.85 -43.27 0.10
C ARG A 264 -7.65 -44.53 -0.76
N ALA A 265 -7.28 -44.34 -2.03
CA ALA A 265 -6.95 -45.40 -2.96
C ALA A 265 -5.65 -46.04 -2.45
N GLY A 266 -5.79 -47.23 -1.87
CA GLY A 266 -4.66 -48.05 -1.46
C GLY A 266 -4.43 -48.17 0.05
N ALA A 267 -5.47 -48.33 0.87
CA ALA A 267 -5.35 -49.34 1.92
C ALA A 267 -5.58 -50.70 1.24
N SER A 268 -4.57 -51.16 0.48
CA SER A 268 -4.53 -52.56 0.09
C SER A 268 -4.44 -53.35 1.39
N SER A 269 -5.50 -54.07 1.71
CA SER A 269 -5.51 -55.06 2.78
C SER A 269 -4.48 -56.13 2.43
N THR A 270 -3.23 -55.92 2.83
CA THR A 270 -2.24 -56.98 2.83
C THR A 270 -2.74 -58.06 3.78
N ILE A 271 -3.32 -59.12 3.22
CA ILE A 271 -3.50 -60.39 3.93
C ILE A 271 -2.11 -60.80 4.41
N ARG A 272 -1.88 -60.73 5.72
CA ARG A 272 -0.67 -61.27 6.34
C ARG A 272 -0.83 -62.79 6.40
N THR A 273 -0.28 -63.48 5.42
CA THR A 273 -0.07 -64.93 5.52
C THR A 273 1.02 -65.18 6.56
N ILE A 274 0.77 -66.12 7.48
CA ILE A 274 1.70 -66.56 8.51
C ILE A 274 2.91 -67.20 7.81
N GLY A 275 4.07 -66.53 7.89
CA GLY A 275 5.34 -67.02 7.36
C GLY A 275 5.93 -66.16 6.25
N SER A 276 6.41 -64.96 6.58
CA SER A 276 7.44 -64.31 5.76
C SER A 276 8.26 -63.36 6.63
N GLY A 277 9.46 -63.83 7.00
CA GLY A 277 10.52 -62.98 7.51
C GLY A 277 11.12 -62.19 6.36
N GLY A 278 11.04 -60.87 6.44
CA GLY A 278 11.58 -59.98 5.40
C GLY A 278 11.70 -58.55 5.92
N LYS A 279 12.95 -58.08 6.03
CA LYS A 279 13.38 -56.77 6.55
C LYS A 279 12.54 -55.61 5.98
N GLN A 280 12.00 -54.75 6.83
CA GLN A 280 11.40 -53.48 6.42
C GLN A 280 12.49 -52.51 5.91
N PRO A 281 12.33 -51.88 4.73
CA PRO A 281 13.05 -50.66 4.45
C PRO A 281 12.36 -49.50 5.19
N LYS A 282 13.11 -48.75 6.01
CA LYS A 282 12.67 -47.48 6.57
C LYS A 282 12.37 -46.52 5.41
N ARG A 283 11.10 -46.37 5.05
CA ARG A 283 10.66 -45.36 4.07
C ARG A 283 10.72 -44.00 4.76
N LEU A 284 11.78 -43.25 4.47
CA LEU A 284 11.97 -41.87 4.88
C LEU A 284 10.82 -41.04 4.26
N SER A 285 9.83 -40.68 5.08
CA SER A 285 8.84 -39.69 4.70
C SER A 285 9.52 -38.32 4.70
N ASN A 286 10.12 -37.95 3.57
CA ASN A 286 10.47 -36.57 3.28
C ASN A 286 9.16 -35.78 3.11
N VAL A 287 8.60 -35.34 4.24
CA VAL A 287 7.66 -34.22 4.27
C VAL A 287 8.49 -32.99 3.93
N PRO A 288 8.22 -32.25 2.84
CA PRO A 288 8.76 -30.92 2.69
C PRO A 288 8.25 -30.10 3.89
N LYS A 289 9.15 -29.76 4.81
CA LYS A 289 8.92 -28.63 5.71
C LYS A 289 8.96 -27.39 4.83
N ASP A 290 7.82 -27.03 4.27
CA ASP A 290 7.64 -25.71 3.71
C ASP A 290 7.59 -24.73 4.89
N ASP A 291 8.65 -23.92 5.05
CA ASP A 291 8.80 -22.85 6.03
C ASP A 291 7.78 -21.69 5.86
N GLU A 292 6.60 -21.98 5.32
CA GLU A 292 5.54 -21.01 4.99
C GLU A 292 4.43 -20.95 6.07
N GLU A 293 4.74 -21.37 7.30
CA GLU A 293 3.85 -21.15 8.46
C GLU A 293 4.10 -19.81 9.18
N LEU A 294 5.16 -19.07 8.81
CA LEU A 294 5.55 -17.83 9.50
C LEU A 294 4.86 -16.54 9.00
N MET A 295 3.97 -16.61 8.01
CA MET A 295 3.41 -15.39 7.40
C MET A 295 1.94 -15.10 7.74
N LEU A 296 1.26 -15.97 8.50
CA LEU A 296 -0.21 -15.86 8.71
C LEU A 296 -0.72 -16.28 10.10
N GLN A 297 0.09 -16.26 11.16
CA GLN A 297 -0.45 -16.35 12.53
C GLN A 297 -0.75 -14.95 13.08
N PRO A 298 -2.00 -14.66 13.49
CA PRO A 298 -2.24 -13.54 14.38
C PRO A 298 -1.60 -13.89 15.74
N CYS A 299 -0.80 -12.97 16.27
CA CYS A 299 -0.26 -13.08 17.62
C CYS A 299 -1.46 -13.22 18.59
N ARG A 300 -1.71 -14.43 19.07
CA ARG A 300 -2.76 -14.71 20.05
C ARG A 300 -2.17 -14.46 21.43
N GLN A 301 -2.17 -13.20 21.84
CA GLN A 301 -1.96 -12.86 23.25
C GLN A 301 -3.16 -13.37 24.05
N THR A 302 -2.97 -14.49 24.74
CA THR A 302 -3.71 -14.82 25.95
C THR A 302 -2.81 -15.70 26.82
N SER A 303 -2.66 -15.25 28.07
CA SER A 303 -2.22 -15.98 29.25
C SER A 303 -0.73 -15.88 29.63
N ILE A 304 -0.50 -14.91 30.51
CA ILE A 304 0.54 -14.91 31.55
C ILE A 304 0.29 -16.14 32.44
N THR A 305 1.14 -17.18 32.41
CA THR A 305 1.52 -17.97 33.61
C THR A 305 2.69 -18.91 33.30
N SER A 306 3.73 -18.83 34.13
CA SER A 306 4.64 -19.90 34.56
C SER A 306 5.30 -20.84 33.53
N CYS A 307 6.63 -20.73 33.40
CA CYS A 307 7.50 -21.90 33.21
C CYS A 307 8.80 -21.70 34.00
N THR A 308 8.77 -22.19 35.24
CA THR A 308 9.95 -22.59 36.01
C THR A 308 10.29 -24.03 35.61
N SER A 309 11.60 -24.35 35.67
CA SER A 309 12.23 -25.67 35.73
C SER A 309 12.09 -26.62 34.52
N LEU A 310 13.24 -26.92 33.90
CA LEU A 310 13.74 -28.30 33.77
C LEU A 310 15.24 -28.28 33.46
N GLN A 311 15.99 -28.74 34.47
CA GLN A 311 17.39 -29.20 34.49
C GLN A 311 17.61 -30.30 33.41
N ASP A 312 18.79 -30.48 32.79
CA ASP A 312 20.01 -31.15 33.30
C ASP A 312 20.98 -31.41 32.09
N PRO A 313 22.19 -32.00 32.22
CA PRO A 313 23.38 -31.60 32.99
C PRO A 313 24.68 -31.72 32.13
N GLN A 314 25.84 -31.23 32.63
CA GLN A 314 27.24 -31.74 32.40
C GLN A 314 28.18 -30.75 33.11
N SER A 315 28.60 -31.06 34.34
CA SER A 315 29.88 -31.72 34.69
C SER A 315 31.05 -30.74 34.77
N GLU A 316 31.45 -30.35 35.98
CA GLU A 316 32.85 -30.37 36.39
C GLU A 316 32.93 -30.35 37.93
N ASP A 317 33.68 -31.32 38.44
CA ASP A 317 33.95 -31.60 39.85
C ASP A 317 34.81 -30.52 40.51
N GLY A 318 34.61 -30.29 41.82
CA GLY A 318 35.49 -29.43 42.60
C GLY A 318 35.01 -29.19 44.03
N ALA A 319 35.31 -30.14 44.91
CA ALA A 319 34.93 -30.15 46.32
C ALA A 319 35.62 -29.08 47.20
N THR A 320 34.80 -28.38 48.00
CA THR A 320 34.93 -28.15 49.46
C THR A 320 36.20 -27.50 50.05
N LYS A 321 36.08 -26.25 50.54
CA LYS A 321 36.32 -25.84 51.95
C LYS A 321 36.18 -24.30 52.15
N LYS A 322 35.33 -23.91 53.11
CA LYS A 322 35.40 -22.65 53.91
C LYS A 322 36.11 -23.00 55.24
N PRO A 323 36.43 -22.06 56.15
CA PRO A 323 36.68 -20.61 56.05
C PRO A 323 38.04 -20.21 56.71
N ASP A 324 38.51 -18.95 56.63
CA ASP A 324 38.79 -18.13 57.83
C ASP A 324 39.10 -16.66 57.52
N LEU A 325 38.81 -15.82 58.52
CA LEU A 325 39.00 -14.38 58.59
C LEU A 325 40.48 -13.98 58.70
N GLY A 326 40.78 -12.79 58.18
CA GLY A 326 41.84 -11.94 58.73
C GLY A 326 42.92 -11.56 57.74
N SER A 327 43.23 -10.26 57.73
CA SER A 327 44.41 -9.65 57.14
C SER A 327 44.30 -9.25 55.67
N TYR A 328 43.99 -7.97 55.44
CA TYR A 328 44.95 -6.97 54.92
C TYR A 328 44.16 -5.76 54.39
N GLU A 329 43.63 -5.02 55.35
CA GLU A 329 43.11 -3.65 55.27
C GLU A 329 44.27 -2.64 55.09
N GLU A 330 45.26 -2.98 54.26
CA GLU A 330 46.57 -2.31 54.24
C GLU A 330 47.08 -1.96 52.83
N ALA A 331 46.25 -2.13 51.79
CA ALA A 331 46.60 -1.73 50.43
C ALA A 331 45.94 -0.42 49.95
N ASP A 332 44.88 0.06 50.63
CA ASP A 332 44.20 1.31 50.26
C ASP A 332 44.89 2.58 50.78
N ARG A 333 45.98 2.45 51.54
CA ARG A 333 46.71 3.61 52.08
C ARG A 333 47.80 4.16 51.14
N ASN A 334 48.21 3.41 50.12
CA ASN A 334 49.38 3.77 49.29
C ASN A 334 49.06 4.29 47.87
N ARG A 335 47.78 4.42 47.48
CA ARG A 335 47.43 5.03 46.17
C ARG A 335 47.12 6.52 46.21
N ALA A 336 47.14 7.14 47.39
CA ALA A 336 46.90 8.58 47.56
C ALA A 336 48.17 9.45 47.46
N GLN A 337 49.34 8.91 47.06
CA GLN A 337 50.62 9.66 47.05
C GLN A 337 51.40 9.63 45.73
N ALA A 338 50.83 9.13 44.62
CA ALA A 338 51.48 9.18 43.30
C ALA A 338 50.59 9.89 42.27
N SER A 339 50.17 11.10 42.61
CA SER A 339 49.67 12.10 41.66
C SER A 339 50.56 13.34 41.81
N ASN A 340 51.70 13.30 41.14
CA ASN A 340 52.51 14.44 40.73
C ASN A 340 53.22 14.07 39.43
#